data_AF-A0A327JCG4-F1
#
_entry.id   AF-A0A327JCG4-F1
#
_cell.length_a   1.000
_cell.length_b   1.000
_cell.length_c   1.000
_cell.angle_alpha   90.00
_cell.angle_beta   90.00
_cell.angle_gamma   90.00
#
_symmetry.space_group_name_H-M   'P 1'
#
loop_
_entity.id
_entity.type
_entity.pdbx_description
1 polymer ?
#
loop_
_entity_poly.entity_id
_entity_poly.type
_entity_poly.pdbx_seq_one_letter_code
_entity_poly.pdbx_strand_id
1 'polypeptide(L)'
;ELILLGHIAQVAGDRRYKEKLERLPIYQVSKADQSMVVLDVMKVIEAVHKSFPDLDVQTVGGSETIVEIQYPKRGLSPVLFIAVWLLL
;
A
#
# COMPACT_ATOMS: atom_id res chain seq x y z
N GLU A 1 3.96 -0.49 -7.27
CA GLU A 1 4.17 0.61 -6.29
C GLU A 1 4.59 0.02 -4.95
N LEU A 2 5.40 0.71 -4.15
CA LEU A 2 5.89 0.15 -2.87
C LEU A 2 5.01 0.64 -1.72
N ILE A 3 4.43 -0.29 -0.98
CA ILE A 3 3.63 -0.01 0.21
C ILE A 3 4.57 -0.03 1.42
N LEU A 4 4.66 1.11 2.09
CA LEU A 4 5.41 1.30 3.33
C LEU A 4 4.48 1.09 4.53
N LEU A 5 5.04 0.76 5.69
CA LEU A 5 4.27 0.59 6.92
C LEU A 5 3.43 1.83 7.26
N GLY A 6 4.00 3.03 7.07
CA GLY A 6 3.30 4.29 7.33
C GLY A 6 2.09 4.55 6.43
N HIS A 7 1.94 3.82 5.32
CA HIS A 7 0.75 3.91 4.46
C HIS A 7 -0.43 3.08 4.99
N ILE A 8 -0.16 2.04 5.77
CA ILE A 8 -1.14 1.03 6.17
C ILE A 8 -1.45 1.03 7.67
N ALA A 9 -0.53 1.53 8.50
CA ALA A 9 -0.68 1.55 9.95
C ALA A 9 -0.04 2.80 10.57
N GLN A 10 -0.59 3.24 11.71
CA GLN A 10 0.00 4.28 12.51
C GLN A 10 1.03 3.68 13.47
N VAL A 11 2.24 4.26 13.51
CA VAL A 11 3.30 3.83 14.43
C VAL A 11 3.39 4.79 15.63
N ALA A 12 3.26 4.23 16.83
CA ALA A 12 3.43 4.92 18.10
C ALA A 12 4.63 4.32 18.86
N GLY A 13 5.43 5.16 19.52
CA GLY A 13 6.62 4.73 20.27
C GLY A 13 7.77 5.72 20.19
N ASP A 14 8.99 5.23 20.45
CA ASP A 14 10.22 6.03 20.42
C ASP A 14 10.44 6.64 19.03
N ARG A 15 10.62 7.96 19.02
CA ARG A 15 10.82 8.78 17.82
C ARG A 15 12.02 8.34 16.98
N ARG A 16 13.05 7.75 17.61
CA ARG A 16 14.24 7.22 16.92
C ARG A 16 13.91 6.09 15.94
N TYR A 17 12.91 5.27 16.27
CA TYR A 17 12.49 4.14 15.44
C TYR A 17 11.28 4.48 14.59
N LYS A 18 10.43 5.41 15.04
CA LYS A 18 9.21 5.81 14.33
C LYS A 18 9.46 6.12 12.84
N GLU A 19 10.39 7.01 12.53
CA GLU A 19 10.66 7.39 11.13
C GLU A 19 11.20 6.24 10.29
N LYS A 20 11.97 5.33 10.90
CA LYS A 20 12.51 4.15 10.22
C LYS A 20 11.42 3.10 9.98
N LEU A 21 10.55 2.91 10.97
CA LEU A 21 9.41 1.99 10.90
C LEU A 21 8.41 2.47 9.86
N GLU A 22 8.05 3.76 9.84
CA GLU A 22 7.13 4.32 8.84
C GLU A 22 7.62 4.13 7.40
N ARG A 23 8.94 4.09 7.20
CA ARG A 23 9.60 3.85 5.90
C ARG A 23 9.91 2.39 5.61
N LEU A 24 9.51 1.46 6.48
CA LEU A 24 9.76 0.04 6.29
C LEU A 24 8.92 -0.47 5.10
N PRO A 25 9.54 -1.08 4.07
CA PRO A 25 8.79 -1.67 2.96
C PRO A 25 8.08 -2.95 3.42
N ILE A 26 6.77 -2.99 3.26
CA ILE A 26 5.93 -4.14 3.65
C ILE A 26 5.55 -4.97 2.45
N TYR A 27 5.12 -4.33 1.36
CA TYR A 27 4.63 -5.04 0.19
C TYR A 27 4.92 -4.28 -1.10
N GLN A 28 5.30 -5.02 -2.15
CA GLN A 28 5.51 -4.48 -3.48
C GLN A 28 4.29 -4.82 -4.35
N VAL A 29 3.49 -3.81 -4.69
CA VAL A 29 2.38 -3.96 -5.64
C VAL A 29 2.95 -4.31 -7.01
N SER A 30 2.55 -5.48 -7.48
CA SER A 30 2.82 -6.05 -8.80
C SER A 30 1.68 -5.72 -9.77
N LYS A 31 1.98 -5.70 -11.08
CA LYS A 31 0.95 -5.56 -12.12
C LYS A 31 0.01 -6.78 -12.22
N ALA A 32 0.39 -7.89 -11.59
CA ALA A 32 -0.46 -9.07 -11.48
C ALA A 32 -1.47 -8.95 -10.33
N ASP A 33 -1.28 -7.99 -9.42
CA ASP A 33 -2.19 -7.80 -8.31
C ASP A 33 -3.51 -7.24 -8.83
N GLN A 34 -4.61 -7.80 -8.33
CA GLN A 34 -5.96 -7.35 -8.66
C GLN A 34 -6.19 -5.93 -8.14
N SER A 35 -7.42 -5.42 -8.26
CA SER A 35 -7.78 -4.12 -7.69
C SER A 35 -7.67 -4.05 -6.16
N MET A 36 -7.50 -5.18 -5.46
CA MET A 36 -7.49 -5.25 -4.00
C MET A 36 -6.43 -6.23 -3.49
N VAL A 37 -5.70 -5.84 -2.45
CA VAL A 37 -4.74 -6.68 -1.73
C VAL A 37 -5.06 -6.60 -0.24
N VAL A 38 -5.11 -7.75 0.42
CA VAL A 38 -5.28 -7.83 1.88
C VAL A 38 -3.92 -8.11 2.51
N LEU A 39 -3.51 -7.22 3.42
CA LEU A 39 -2.26 -7.31 4.16
C LEU A 39 -2.57 -7.71 5.61
N ASP A 40 -1.96 -8.81 6.05
CA ASP A 40 -2.09 -9.33 7.41
C ASP A 40 -1.07 -8.66 8.35
N VAL A 41 -1.53 -8.24 9.53
CA VAL A 41 -0.69 -7.63 10.56
C VAL A 41 0.46 -8.54 11.01
N MET A 42 0.28 -9.86 11.01
CA MET A 42 1.34 -10.79 11.40
C MET A 42 2.53 -10.76 10.43
N LYS A 43 2.26 -10.59 9.12
CA LYS A 43 3.34 -10.40 8.12
C LYS A 43 4.08 -9.09 8.34
N VAL A 44 3.36 -8.06 8.78
CA VAL A 44 3.94 -6.76 9.13
C VAL A 44 4.86 -6.91 10.34
N ILE A 45 4.40 -7.58 11.41
CA ILE A 45 5.21 -7.83 12.61
C ILE A 45 6.48 -8.61 12.24
N GLU A 46 6.36 -9.64 11.41
CA GLU A 46 7.51 -10.42 10.95
C GLU A 46 8.52 -9.55 10.19
N ALA A 47 8.05 -8.65 9.30
CA ALA A 47 8.91 -7.72 8.58
C ALA A 47 9.62 -6.72 9.52
N VAL A 48 8.91 -6.26 10.55
CA VAL A 48 9.48 -5.38 11.58
C VAL A 48 10.55 -6.12 12.39
N HIS A 49 10.26 -7.32 12.89
CA HIS A 49 11.21 -8.14 13.66
C HIS A 49 12.46 -8.51 12.85
N LYS A 50 12.34 -8.74 11.54
CA LYS A 50 13.51 -8.97 10.65
C LYS A 50 14.46 -7.78 10.60
N SER A 51 13.93 -6.56 10.71
CA SER A 51 14.73 -5.33 10.63
C SER A 51 15.15 -4.81 12.02
N PHE A 52 14.35 -5.10 13.04
CA PHE A 52 14.51 -4.66 14.41
C PHE A 52 14.19 -5.82 15.37
N PRO A 53 15.11 -6.78 15.55
CA PRO A 53 14.86 -7.99 16.35
C PRO A 53 14.68 -7.70 17.83
N ASP A 54 15.22 -6.59 18.34
CA ASP A 54 15.18 -6.23 19.76
C ASP A 54 13.93 -5.42 20.15
N LEU A 55 13.05 -5.13 19.18
CA LEU A 55 11.89 -4.28 19.38
C LEU A 55 10.66 -5.13 19.71
N ASP A 56 10.11 -4.90 20.90
CA ASP A 56 8.81 -5.45 21.25
C ASP A 56 7.70 -4.64 20.56
N VAL A 57 6.86 -5.32 19.78
CA VAL A 57 5.84 -4.71 18.93
C VAL A 57 4.47 -5.18 19.38
N GLN A 58 3.60 -4.24 19.70
CA GLN A 58 2.20 -4.53 20.00
C GLN A 58 1.29 -3.95 18.91
N THR A 59 0.32 -4.77 18.49
CA THR A 59 -0.68 -4.38 17.51
C THR A 59 -1.92 -3.84 18.21
N VAL A 60 -2.39 -2.69 17.78
CA VAL A 60 -3.65 -2.08 18.24
C VAL A 60 -4.53 -1.80 17.03
N GLY A 61 -5.76 -2.29 17.04
CA GLY A 61 -6.72 -2.11 15.94
C GLY A 61 -7.02 -3.40 15.19
N GLY A 62 -7.29 -3.28 13.89
CA GLY A 62 -7.63 -4.40 13.02
C GLY A 62 -6.43 -5.32 12.74
N SER A 63 -6.72 -6.62 12.57
CA SER A 63 -5.72 -7.65 12.23
C SER A 63 -5.36 -7.67 10.74
N GLU A 64 -6.17 -7.04 9.88
CA GLU A 64 -6.01 -7.04 8.44
C GLU A 64 -6.21 -5.62 7.89
N THR A 65 -5.44 -5.27 6.87
CA THR A 65 -5.57 -4.01 6.13
C THR A 65 -5.88 -4.30 4.68
N ILE A 66 -6.97 -3.74 4.18
CA ILE A 66 -7.38 -3.86 2.78
C ILE A 66 -6.83 -2.65 2.02
N VAL A 67 -6.02 -2.91 1.01
CA VAL A 67 -5.46 -1.88 0.12
C VAL A 67 -6.09 -2.02 -1.25
N GLU A 68 -6.75 -0.95 -1.71
CA GLU A 68 -7.31 -0.87 -3.06
C GLU A 68 -6.30 -0.19 -4.01
N ILE A 69 -5.97 -0.86 -5.11
CA ILE A 69 -5.06 -0.36 -6.14
C ILE A 69 -5.91 0.30 -7.23
N GLN A 70 -5.92 1.63 -7.24
CA GLN A 70 -6.64 2.39 -8.27
C GLN A 70 -5.81 2.48 -9.54
N TYR A 71 -6.14 1.65 -10.53
CA TYR A 71 -5.60 1.78 -11.87
C TYR A 71 -6.24 2.99 -12.57
N PRO A 72 -5.45 3.94 -13.11
CA PRO A 72 -6.01 5.08 -13.84
C PRO A 72 -6.82 4.54 -15.03
N LYS A 73 -8.11 4.88 -15.07
CA LYS A 73 -8.96 4.55 -16.21
C LYS A 73 -8.36 5.21 -17.44
N ARG A 74 -8.09 4.43 -18.49
CA ARG A 74 -7.70 4.97 -19.80
C ARG A 74 -8.83 5.89 -20.26
N GLY A 75 -8.64 7.20 -20.15
CA GLY A 75 -9.58 8.17 -20.68
C GLY A 75 -9.73 7.94 -22.18
N LEU A 76 -10.96 7.73 -22.63
CA LEU A 76 -11.26 7.70 -24.06
C LEU A 76 -10.78 9.02 -24.65
N SER A 77 -9.88 8.90 -25.64
CA SER A 77 -9.23 10.04 -26.27
C SER A 77 -10.25 10.97 -26.91
N PRO A 78 -10.08 12.30 -26.83
CA PRO A 78 -10.88 13.27 -27.61
C PRO A 78 -10.85 12.99 -29.14
N VAL A 79 -9.90 12.19 -29.63
CA VAL A 79 -9.87 11.71 -31.02
C VAL A 79 -11.10 10.87 -31.37
N LEU A 80 -11.57 10.02 -30.44
CA LEU A 80 -12.79 9.22 -30.65
C LEU A 80 -14.03 10.11 -30.72
N PHE A 81 -14.04 11.20 -29.95
CA PHE A 81 -15.11 12.19 -29.99
C PHE A 81 -15.15 12.92 -31.36
N ILE A 82 -14.00 13.34 -31.89
CA ILE A 82 -13.90 13.97 -33.22
C ILE A 82 -14.33 12.99 -34.32
N ALA A 83 -13.95 11.71 -34.22
CA ALA A 83 -14.28 10.69 -35.21
C ALA A 83 -15.80 10.46 -35.34
N VAL A 84 -16.52 10.46 -34.22
CA VAL A 84 -17.99 10.37 -34.22
C VAL A 84 -18.63 11.59 -34.87
N TRP A 85 -18.07 12.79 -34.63
CA TRP A 85 -18.62 14.03 -35.17
C TRP A 85 -18.50 14.15 -36.69
N LEU A 86 -17.47 13.54 -37.29
CA LEU A 86 -17.30 13.44 -38.75
C LEU A 86 -18.27 12.44 -39.42
N LEU A 87 -18.85 11.52 -38.64
CA LEU A 87 -19.75 10.48 -39.15
C LEU A 87 -21.24 10.89 -39.10
N LEU A 88 -21.56 11.97 -38.40
CA LEU A 88 -22.91 12.52 -38.26
C LEU A 88 -23.20 13.53 -39.38
#